data_AF-A0A9D2QJV4-F1
#
_entry.id   AF-A0A9D2QJV4-F1
#
_cell.length_a   1.000
_cell.length_b   1.000
_cell.length_c   1.000
_cell.angle_alpha   90.00
_cell.angle_beta   90.00
_cell.angle_gamma   90.00
#
_symmetry.space_group_name_H-M   'P 1'
#
loop_
_entity.id
_entity.type
_entity.pdbx_description
1 polymer ?
#
loop_
_entity_poly.entity_id
_entity_poly.type
_entity_poly.pdbx_seq_one_letter_code
_entity_poly.pdbx_strand_id
1 'polypeptide(L)'
;IMGHHFHPWEGGEGKITTQYTLVLLEMARKALKEEQFEKAEELLKKALVYPENLGEGKLEGTKDNHVYYHLGLALEGQGRAEEAKECFECATIGTDEPAGAMYYNDQPADMILYQGLAWLKLGKVREARSRFYRLIDYGERHLEDQVKIEYFAVSLPEFLIFDDDYTLRNRAHCYYLMALGNIGLGNNEKAADFLKEAVAIEPSHMMCRIYEYILVYGNLVK
;
A
#
# COMPACT_ATOMS: atom_id res chain seq x y z
N ILE A 1 11.02 -4.70 -16.95
CA ILE A 1 10.75 -5.84 -16.04
C ILE A 1 10.59 -7.13 -16.85
N MET A 2 9.54 -7.29 -17.65
CA MET A 2 9.24 -8.56 -18.35
C MET A 2 10.27 -9.04 -19.40
N GLY A 3 11.21 -8.19 -19.81
CA GLY A 3 12.29 -8.56 -20.74
C GLY A 3 13.58 -9.03 -20.07
N HIS A 4 13.59 -9.21 -18.73
CA HIS A 4 14.76 -9.60 -17.97
C HIS A 4 14.43 -10.72 -16.97
N HIS A 5 15.43 -11.57 -16.70
CA HIS A 5 15.40 -12.54 -15.61
C HIS A 5 16.17 -11.97 -14.42
N PHE A 6 15.47 -11.82 -13.30
CA PHE A 6 16.02 -11.32 -12.04
C PHE A 6 16.44 -12.47 -11.14
N HIS A 7 17.49 -12.23 -10.37
CA HIS A 7 17.98 -13.13 -9.32
C HIS A 7 18.20 -12.29 -8.06
N PRO A 8 17.14 -12.01 -7.29
CA PRO A 8 17.25 -11.25 -6.05
C PRO A 8 18.22 -11.93 -5.10
N TRP A 9 19.18 -11.16 -4.59
CA TRP A 9 20.17 -11.58 -3.60
C TRP A 9 19.82 -10.94 -2.24
N GLU A 10 20.44 -11.38 -1.14
CA GLU A 10 20.14 -10.90 0.22
C GLU A 10 20.00 -9.37 0.30
N GLY A 11 18.85 -8.90 0.82
CA GLY A 11 18.47 -7.48 0.90
C GLY A 11 17.80 -6.94 -0.37
N GLY A 12 17.58 -7.78 -1.37
CA GLY A 12 16.89 -7.49 -2.62
C GLY A 12 15.45 -7.98 -2.68
N GLU A 13 15.04 -8.81 -1.71
CA GLU A 13 13.73 -9.45 -1.64
C GLU A 13 12.61 -8.41 -1.66
N GLY A 14 11.54 -8.68 -2.39
CA GLY A 14 10.39 -7.78 -2.48
C GLY A 14 10.58 -6.61 -3.43
N LYS A 15 11.80 -6.18 -3.75
CA LYS A 15 12.01 -4.94 -4.53
C LYS A 15 11.41 -5.02 -5.93
N ILE A 16 11.78 -6.05 -6.70
CA ILE A 16 11.30 -6.19 -8.08
C ILE A 16 9.82 -6.59 -8.13
N THR A 17 9.38 -7.42 -7.19
CA THR A 17 7.99 -7.89 -7.10
C THR A 17 7.05 -6.76 -6.70
N THR A 18 7.44 -5.87 -5.78
CA THR A 18 6.72 -4.63 -5.48
C THR A 18 6.61 -3.73 -6.71
N GLN A 19 7.70 -3.52 -7.47
CA GLN A 19 7.64 -2.72 -8.70
C GLN A 19 6.70 -3.34 -9.75
N TYR A 20 6.76 -4.65 -9.95
CA TYR A 20 5.90 -5.37 -10.87
C TYR A 20 4.41 -5.19 -10.52
N THR A 21 4.04 -5.46 -9.27
CA THR A 21 2.67 -5.32 -8.78
C THR A 21 2.18 -3.88 -8.89
N LEU A 22 3.00 -2.91 -8.48
CA LEU A 22 2.68 -1.49 -8.52
C LEU A 22 2.44 -0.98 -9.94
N VAL A 23 3.28 -1.35 -10.90
CA VAL A 23 3.11 -0.93 -12.31
C VAL A 23 1.81 -1.48 -12.88
N LEU A 24 1.50 -2.76 -12.64
CA LEU A 24 0.25 -3.37 -13.09
C LEU A 24 -0.96 -2.71 -12.43
N LEU A 25 -0.88 -2.41 -11.13
CA LEU A 25 -1.91 -1.70 -10.39
C LEU A 25 -2.19 -0.31 -11.00
N GLU A 26 -1.15 0.48 -11.26
CA GLU A 26 -1.32 1.82 -11.82
C GLU A 26 -1.82 1.78 -13.28
N MET A 27 -1.40 0.79 -14.07
CA MET A 27 -1.97 0.54 -15.39
C MET A 27 -3.45 0.17 -15.30
N ALA A 28 -3.84 -0.66 -14.33
CA ALA A 28 -5.24 -1.01 -14.09
C ALA A 28 -6.05 0.19 -13.62
N ARG A 29 -5.51 1.03 -12.73
CA ARG A 29 -6.13 2.28 -12.26
C ARG A 29 -6.40 3.23 -13.42
N LYS A 30 -5.45 3.35 -14.35
CA LYS A 30 -5.65 4.11 -15.60
C LYS A 30 -6.77 3.50 -16.45
N ALA A 31 -6.78 2.18 -16.64
CA ALA A 31 -7.83 1.49 -17.37
C ALA A 31 -9.22 1.68 -16.73
N LEU A 32 -9.32 1.63 -15.39
CA LEU A 32 -10.54 1.93 -14.63
C LEU A 32 -11.05 3.35 -14.90
N LYS A 33 -10.15 4.35 -14.90
CA LYS A 33 -10.50 5.74 -15.20
C LYS A 33 -10.99 5.94 -16.64
N GLU A 34 -10.51 5.10 -17.56
CA GLU A 34 -10.93 5.07 -18.97
C GLU A 34 -12.10 4.12 -19.23
N GLU A 35 -12.74 3.58 -18.18
CA GLU A 35 -13.85 2.62 -18.25
C GLU A 35 -13.52 1.33 -19.04
N GLN A 36 -12.23 1.00 -19.18
CA GLN A 36 -11.73 -0.24 -19.78
C GLN A 36 -11.69 -1.35 -18.73
N PHE A 37 -12.86 -1.75 -18.22
CA PHE A 37 -12.98 -2.59 -17.04
C PHE A 37 -12.41 -4.00 -17.23
N GLU A 38 -12.58 -4.64 -18.39
CA GLU A 38 -12.04 -5.96 -18.69
C GLU A 38 -10.51 -5.96 -18.69
N LYS A 39 -9.91 -4.89 -19.25
CA LYS A 39 -8.46 -4.70 -19.26
C LYS A 39 -7.93 -4.46 -17.85
N ALA A 40 -8.65 -3.70 -17.03
CA ALA A 40 -8.30 -3.51 -15.62
C ALA A 40 -8.31 -4.85 -14.87
N GLU A 41 -9.35 -5.66 -15.04
CA GLU A 41 -9.43 -7.01 -14.46
C GLU A 41 -8.25 -7.90 -14.89
N GLU A 42 -7.90 -7.91 -16.18
CA GLU A 42 -6.77 -8.70 -16.70
C GLU A 42 -5.44 -8.28 -16.02
N LEU A 43 -5.18 -6.98 -15.93
CA LEU A 43 -3.97 -6.45 -15.30
C LEU A 43 -3.90 -6.75 -13.80
N LEU A 44 -5.03 -6.66 -13.09
CA LEU A 44 -5.10 -6.94 -11.66
C LEU A 44 -4.93 -8.42 -11.35
N LYS A 45 -5.53 -9.31 -12.15
CA LYS A 45 -5.29 -10.76 -12.05
C LYS A 45 -3.82 -11.11 -12.31
N LYS A 46 -3.18 -10.42 -13.25
CA LYS A 46 -1.73 -10.56 -13.49
C LYS A 46 -0.88 -10.09 -12.29
N ALA A 47 -1.33 -9.07 -11.57
CA ALA A 47 -0.63 -8.55 -10.39
C ALA A 47 -0.66 -9.53 -9.19
N LEU A 48 -1.65 -10.43 -9.14
CA LEU A 48 -1.76 -11.44 -8.07
C LEU A 48 -0.72 -12.57 -8.20
N VAL A 49 -0.11 -12.75 -9.37
CA VAL A 49 0.81 -13.86 -9.66
C VAL A 49 2.19 -13.33 -10.03
N TYR A 50 3.23 -13.80 -9.34
CA TYR A 50 4.61 -13.47 -9.67
C TYR A 50 5.13 -14.40 -10.77
N PRO A 51 5.50 -13.87 -11.96
CA PRO A 51 6.08 -14.69 -13.00
C PRO A 51 7.50 -15.14 -12.62
N GLU A 52 7.91 -16.32 -13.10
CA GLU A 52 9.20 -16.95 -12.74
C GLU A 52 10.41 -16.05 -13.00
N ASN A 53 10.34 -15.18 -14.01
CA ASN A 53 11.43 -14.29 -14.36
C ASN A 53 11.74 -13.22 -13.28
N LEU A 54 10.89 -13.05 -12.27
CA LEU A 54 11.18 -12.17 -11.13
C LEU A 54 12.16 -12.80 -10.11
N GLY A 55 12.34 -14.13 -10.15
CA GLY A 55 13.24 -14.83 -9.23
C GLY A 55 12.74 -14.92 -7.79
N GLU A 56 11.47 -14.59 -7.54
CA GLU A 56 10.83 -14.58 -6.22
C GLU A 56 9.43 -15.19 -6.29
N GLY A 57 9.09 -15.99 -5.28
CA GLY A 57 7.72 -16.47 -5.05
C GLY A 57 6.98 -15.55 -4.10
N LYS A 58 5.64 -15.55 -4.18
CA LYS A 58 4.81 -14.83 -3.22
C LYS A 58 4.72 -15.61 -1.91
N LEU A 59 4.94 -14.96 -0.77
CA LEU A 59 4.87 -15.59 0.53
C LEU A 59 3.43 -15.96 0.90
N GLU A 60 3.26 -17.09 1.57
CA GLU A 60 1.97 -17.46 2.13
C GLU A 60 1.54 -16.43 3.18
N GLY A 61 0.35 -15.87 3.02
CA GLY A 61 -0.17 -14.83 3.91
C GLY A 61 0.04 -13.39 3.44
N THR A 62 0.82 -13.13 2.38
CA THR A 62 0.86 -11.80 1.74
C THR A 62 -0.55 -11.38 1.34
N LYS A 63 -0.97 -10.19 1.75
CA LYS A 63 -2.31 -9.69 1.48
C LYS A 63 -2.28 -8.65 0.38
N ASP A 64 -3.15 -8.83 -0.61
CA ASP A 64 -3.28 -7.95 -1.77
C ASP A 64 -4.53 -7.07 -1.68
N ASN A 65 -4.80 -6.47 -0.51
CA ASN A 65 -6.03 -5.72 -0.25
C ASN A 65 -6.28 -4.66 -1.34
N HIS A 66 -5.21 -3.95 -1.72
CA HIS A 66 -5.19 -2.98 -2.80
C HIS A 66 -5.59 -3.57 -4.16
N VAL A 67 -5.05 -4.72 -4.56
CA VAL A 67 -5.38 -5.37 -5.84
C VAL A 67 -6.84 -5.86 -5.82
N TYR A 68 -7.27 -6.52 -4.74
CA TYR A 68 -8.65 -6.99 -4.61
C TYR A 68 -9.68 -5.85 -4.58
N TYR A 69 -9.36 -4.73 -3.91
CA TYR A 69 -10.20 -3.54 -3.94
C TYR A 69 -10.40 -3.03 -5.37
N HIS A 70 -9.29 -2.85 -6.11
CA HIS A 70 -9.38 -2.40 -7.50
C HIS A 70 -10.03 -3.44 -8.43
N LEU A 71 -9.89 -4.73 -8.14
CA LEU A 71 -10.55 -5.80 -8.89
C LEU A 71 -12.06 -5.75 -8.68
N GLY A 72 -12.51 -5.49 -7.44
CA GLY A 72 -13.90 -5.24 -7.14
C GLY A 72 -14.47 -4.07 -7.94
N LEU A 73 -13.73 -2.95 -8.05
CA LEU A 73 -14.15 -1.81 -8.88
C LEU A 73 -14.25 -2.18 -10.38
N ALA A 74 -13.31 -2.98 -10.90
CA ALA A 74 -13.36 -3.43 -12.29
C ALA A 74 -14.60 -4.31 -12.56
N LEU A 75 -14.88 -5.26 -11.66
CA LEU A 75 -16.02 -6.17 -11.76
C LEU A 75 -17.36 -5.43 -11.63
N GLU A 76 -17.43 -4.46 -10.74
CA GLU A 76 -18.61 -3.59 -10.59
C GLU A 76 -18.88 -2.78 -11.87
N GLY A 77 -17.84 -2.23 -12.50
CA GLY A 77 -17.94 -1.53 -13.79
C GLY A 77 -18.42 -2.44 -14.94
N GLN A 78 -18.16 -3.74 -14.86
CA GLN A 78 -18.70 -4.75 -15.78
C GLN A 78 -20.13 -5.22 -15.42
N GLY A 79 -20.73 -4.72 -14.34
CA GLY A 79 -22.03 -5.17 -13.85
C GLY A 79 -22.02 -6.50 -13.09
N ARG A 80 -20.84 -7.02 -12.71
CA ARG A 80 -20.65 -8.29 -11.99
C ARG A 80 -20.64 -8.05 -10.48
N ALA A 81 -21.77 -7.59 -9.95
CA ALA A 81 -21.88 -7.08 -8.59
C ALA A 81 -21.52 -8.10 -7.50
N GLU A 82 -21.89 -9.36 -7.64
CA GLU A 82 -21.58 -10.37 -6.61
C GLU A 82 -20.09 -10.73 -6.57
N GLU A 83 -19.45 -10.87 -7.73
CA GLU A 83 -17.99 -11.09 -7.78
C GLU A 83 -17.21 -9.87 -7.27
N ALA A 84 -17.73 -8.66 -7.53
CA ALA A 84 -17.16 -7.44 -6.97
C ALA A 84 -17.23 -7.44 -5.44
N LYS A 85 -18.37 -7.86 -4.87
CA LYS A 85 -18.57 -7.98 -3.43
C LYS A 85 -17.62 -8.99 -2.81
N GLU A 86 -17.43 -10.16 -3.42
CA GLU A 86 -16.44 -11.15 -2.97
C GLU A 86 -15.03 -10.56 -2.95
N CYS A 87 -14.65 -9.80 -3.99
CA CYS A 87 -13.36 -9.11 -4.03
C CYS A 87 -13.22 -8.07 -2.91
N PHE A 88 -14.27 -7.29 -2.63
CA PHE A 88 -14.23 -6.35 -1.51
C PHE A 88 -14.13 -7.07 -0.16
N GLU A 89 -14.83 -8.19 0.03
CA GLU A 89 -14.70 -9.01 1.24
C GLU A 89 -13.26 -9.54 1.39
N CYS A 90 -12.65 -10.05 0.32
CA CYS A 90 -11.23 -10.43 0.31
C CYS A 90 -10.32 -9.25 0.69
N ALA A 91 -10.60 -8.05 0.17
CA ALA A 91 -9.84 -6.84 0.49
C ALA A 91 -9.98 -6.37 1.94
N THR A 92 -10.90 -6.92 2.74
CA THR A 92 -11.01 -6.63 4.18
C THR A 92 -10.14 -7.54 5.06
N ILE A 93 -9.58 -8.62 4.51
CA ILE A 93 -8.85 -9.63 5.27
C ILE A 93 -7.37 -9.22 5.42
N GLY A 94 -6.83 -9.32 6.63
CA GLY A 94 -5.43 -9.02 6.93
C GLY A 94 -5.26 -8.46 8.34
N THR A 95 -4.04 -8.09 8.72
CA THR A 95 -3.87 -7.30 9.95
C THR A 95 -4.52 -5.93 9.78
N ASP A 96 -5.13 -5.45 10.85
CA ASP A 96 -5.68 -4.10 10.92
C ASP A 96 -4.93 -3.22 11.92
N GLU A 97 -3.82 -3.71 12.47
CA GLU A 97 -2.91 -2.98 13.36
C GLU A 97 -1.71 -2.47 12.55
N PRO A 98 -1.47 -1.15 12.52
CA PRO A 98 -0.25 -0.63 11.92
C PRO A 98 0.97 -1.13 12.71
N ALA A 99 1.99 -1.57 11.99
CA ALA A 99 3.30 -1.87 12.55
C ALA A 99 4.30 -0.80 12.08
N GLY A 100 5.42 -0.68 12.80
CA GLY A 100 6.55 0.09 12.32
C GLY A 100 7.05 -0.55 11.02
N ALA A 101 7.41 0.24 10.01
CA ALA A 101 7.99 -0.26 8.77
C ALA A 101 9.49 -0.58 8.98
N MET A 102 9.78 -1.56 9.85
CA MET A 102 11.14 -1.87 10.29
C MET A 102 11.72 -3.07 9.54
N TYR A 103 10.87 -3.95 9.02
CA TYR A 103 11.26 -5.18 8.36
C TYR A 103 10.63 -5.30 6.96
N TYR A 104 11.33 -5.96 6.03
CA TYR A 104 10.87 -6.09 4.63
C TYR A 104 9.58 -6.91 4.48
N ASN A 105 9.28 -7.76 5.46
CA ASN A 105 8.10 -8.62 5.51
C ASN A 105 6.92 -8.00 6.26
N ASP A 106 7.07 -6.77 6.79
CA ASP A 106 5.97 -6.07 7.44
C ASP A 106 4.88 -5.76 6.41
N GLN A 107 3.62 -6.00 6.79
CA GLN A 107 2.50 -5.72 5.88
C GLN A 107 2.45 -4.20 5.64
N PRO A 108 2.47 -3.73 4.38
CA PRO A 108 2.40 -2.30 4.09
C PRO A 108 1.15 -1.69 4.70
N ALA A 109 1.30 -0.55 5.37
CA ALA A 109 0.21 0.10 6.07
C ALA A 109 -0.96 0.51 5.16
N ASP A 110 -0.68 0.70 3.88
CA ASP A 110 -1.65 0.90 2.81
C ASP A 110 -2.75 -0.16 2.77
N MET A 111 -2.42 -1.40 3.16
CA MET A 111 -3.42 -2.46 3.19
C MET A 111 -4.57 -2.11 4.14
N ILE A 112 -4.30 -1.40 5.23
CA ILE A 112 -5.31 -0.92 6.19
C ILE A 112 -6.18 0.18 5.55
N LEU A 113 -5.60 1.05 4.72
CA LEU A 113 -6.37 2.01 3.92
C LEU A 113 -7.33 1.26 2.98
N TYR A 114 -6.85 0.28 2.23
CA TYR A 114 -7.69 -0.47 1.28
C TYR A 114 -8.72 -1.36 1.98
N GLN A 115 -8.45 -1.89 3.18
CA GLN A 115 -9.48 -2.51 4.01
C GLN A 115 -10.61 -1.52 4.31
N GLY A 116 -10.27 -0.29 4.72
CA GLY A 116 -11.27 0.73 5.00
C GLY A 116 -12.08 1.12 3.76
N LEU A 117 -11.43 1.28 2.60
CA LEU A 117 -12.11 1.57 1.34
C LEU A 117 -13.02 0.41 0.90
N ALA A 118 -12.59 -0.84 1.07
CA ALA A 118 -13.42 -2.01 0.80
C ALA A 118 -14.65 -2.06 1.73
N TRP A 119 -14.50 -1.74 3.03
CA TRP A 119 -15.62 -1.62 3.94
C TRP A 119 -16.62 -0.54 3.52
N LEU A 120 -16.15 0.59 2.98
CA LEU A 120 -17.04 1.61 2.41
C LEU A 120 -17.83 1.06 1.23
N LYS A 121 -17.20 0.31 0.32
CA LYS A 121 -17.89 -0.35 -0.82
C LYS A 121 -18.92 -1.39 -0.36
N LEU A 122 -18.68 -2.04 0.78
CA LEU A 122 -19.64 -2.96 1.41
C LEU A 122 -20.71 -2.26 2.27
N GLY A 123 -20.73 -0.93 2.32
CA GLY A 123 -21.69 -0.14 3.11
C GLY A 123 -21.42 -0.11 4.62
N LYS A 124 -20.28 -0.64 5.08
CA LYS A 124 -19.90 -0.77 6.49
C LYS A 124 -19.05 0.41 6.95
N VAL A 125 -19.69 1.57 7.10
CA VAL A 125 -19.01 2.86 7.37
C VAL A 125 -18.27 2.89 8.72
N ARG A 126 -18.78 2.20 9.74
CA ARG A 126 -18.16 2.19 11.07
C ARG A 126 -16.82 1.46 11.04
N GLU A 127 -16.81 0.30 10.39
CA GLU A 127 -15.65 -0.55 10.18
C GLU A 127 -14.60 0.19 9.35
N ALA A 128 -15.01 0.87 8.28
CA ALA A 128 -14.13 1.70 7.47
C ALA A 128 -13.44 2.80 8.30
N ARG A 129 -14.23 3.61 9.03
CA ARG A 129 -13.70 4.71 9.86
C ARG A 129 -12.75 4.20 10.94
N SER A 130 -13.04 3.03 11.53
CA SER A 130 -12.14 2.43 12.51
C SER A 130 -10.74 2.16 11.94
N ARG A 131 -10.62 1.74 10.68
CA ARG A 131 -9.33 1.54 10.01
C ARG A 131 -8.59 2.85 9.81
N PHE A 132 -9.28 3.88 9.32
CA PHE A 132 -8.68 5.18 9.05
C PHE A 132 -8.20 5.88 10.33
N TYR A 133 -9.01 5.86 11.39
CA TYR A 133 -8.58 6.45 12.67
C TYR A 133 -7.42 5.69 13.29
N ARG A 134 -7.35 4.36 13.15
CA ARG A 134 -6.23 3.61 13.68
C ARG A 134 -4.89 3.98 13.03
N LEU A 135 -4.89 4.29 11.73
CA LEU A 135 -3.71 4.82 11.04
C LEU A 135 -3.27 6.18 11.61
N ILE A 136 -4.24 7.08 11.85
CA ILE A 136 -3.97 8.40 12.43
C ILE A 136 -3.46 8.27 13.87
N ASP A 137 -4.18 7.52 14.71
CA ASP A 137 -3.83 7.29 16.12
C ASP A 137 -2.43 6.71 16.28
N TYR A 138 -2.04 5.77 15.40
CA TYR A 138 -0.68 5.22 15.42
C TYR A 138 0.34 6.30 15.08
N GLY A 139 0.15 7.00 13.97
CA GLY A 139 1.08 8.04 13.53
C GLY A 139 1.25 9.16 14.57
N GLU A 140 0.18 9.58 15.23
CA GLU A 140 0.25 10.59 16.31
C GLU A 140 0.97 10.09 17.55
N ARG A 141 0.74 8.83 17.96
CA ARG A 141 1.34 8.27 19.18
C ARG A 141 2.83 8.01 19.05
N HIS A 142 3.27 7.58 17.86
CA HIS A 142 4.64 7.13 17.62
C HIS A 142 5.52 8.20 16.96
N LEU A 143 4.99 9.40 16.69
CA LEU A 143 5.72 10.46 15.98
C LEU A 143 7.03 10.87 16.67
N GLU A 144 7.03 10.94 18.01
CA GLU A 144 8.18 11.40 18.80
C GLU A 144 8.99 10.24 19.41
N ASP A 145 8.73 9.00 18.98
CA ASP A 145 9.45 7.83 19.47
C ASP A 145 10.91 7.84 19.00
N GLN A 146 11.83 7.55 19.94
CA GLN A 146 13.24 7.35 19.62
C GLN A 146 13.49 5.89 19.25
N VAL A 147 13.73 5.63 17.97
CA VAL A 147 13.95 4.28 17.46
C VAL A 147 15.42 3.92 17.49
N LYS A 148 15.73 2.75 18.08
CA LYS A 148 17.07 2.15 18.09
C LYS A 148 16.97 0.72 17.59
N ILE A 149 17.88 0.34 16.70
CA ILE A 149 18.01 -1.04 16.24
C ILE A 149 18.83 -1.83 17.26
N GLU A 150 18.33 -2.98 17.68
CA GLU A 150 19.12 -3.94 18.44
C GLU A 150 20.15 -4.60 17.51
N TYR A 151 21.39 -4.70 17.97
CA TYR A 151 22.61 -5.08 17.23
C TYR A 151 22.56 -6.42 16.44
N PHE A 152 21.47 -7.19 16.52
CA PHE A 152 21.33 -8.52 15.90
C PHE A 152 20.08 -8.69 15.00
N ALA A 153 19.48 -7.60 14.48
CA ALA A 153 18.34 -7.72 13.57
C ALA A 153 18.74 -8.29 12.20
N VAL A 154 18.29 -9.51 11.89
CA VAL A 154 18.62 -10.27 10.66
C VAL A 154 17.65 -10.02 9.49
N SER A 155 16.61 -9.22 9.71
CA SER A 155 15.48 -9.00 8.77
C SER A 155 15.34 -7.54 8.32
N LEU A 156 16.40 -6.74 8.47
CA LEU A 156 16.36 -5.34 8.06
C LEU A 156 16.28 -5.21 6.54
N PRO A 157 15.51 -4.25 6.02
CA PRO A 157 15.32 -4.06 4.57
C PRO A 157 16.58 -3.55 3.85
N GLU A 158 17.57 -3.05 4.60
CA GLU A 158 18.77 -2.43 4.06
C GLU A 158 20.04 -2.96 4.72
N PHE A 159 21.12 -2.97 3.94
CA PHE A 159 22.42 -3.43 4.37
C PHE A 159 23.08 -2.36 5.26
N LEU A 160 23.49 -2.73 6.49
CA LEU A 160 23.96 -1.84 7.58
C LEU A 160 25.32 -1.13 7.32
N ILE A 161 25.68 -0.83 6.07
CA ILE A 161 26.92 -0.08 5.75
C ILE A 161 26.79 1.41 6.12
N PHE A 162 25.57 1.96 6.17
CA PHE A 162 25.33 3.37 6.42
C PHE A 162 24.62 3.59 7.77
N ASP A 163 24.99 4.69 8.45
CA ASP A 163 24.33 5.13 9.69
C ASP A 163 22.99 5.80 9.33
N ASP A 164 21.90 5.04 9.43
CA ASP A 164 20.54 5.54 9.26
C ASP A 164 20.00 6.16 10.56
N ASP A 165 19.35 7.32 10.46
CA ASP A 165 18.57 7.87 11.57
C ASP A 165 17.17 7.22 11.59
N TYR A 166 17.05 6.12 12.33
CA TYR A 166 15.80 5.38 12.47
C TYR A 166 14.69 6.19 13.15
N THR A 167 15.03 7.20 13.96
CA THR A 167 14.03 8.10 14.54
C THR A 167 13.44 8.98 13.45
N LEU A 168 14.29 9.51 12.56
CA LEU A 168 13.86 10.30 11.41
C LEU A 168 13.02 9.46 10.42
N ARG A 169 13.42 8.21 10.16
CA ARG A 169 12.65 7.26 9.32
C ARG A 169 11.28 6.95 9.93
N ASN A 170 11.22 6.73 11.24
CA ASN A 170 9.96 6.53 11.95
C ASN A 170 9.03 7.75 11.85
N ARG A 171 9.59 8.98 11.93
CA ARG A 171 8.81 10.21 11.72
C ARG A 171 8.20 10.28 10.34
N ALA A 172 8.96 9.98 9.29
CA ALA A 172 8.43 9.92 7.93
C ALA A 172 7.30 8.88 7.80
N HIS A 173 7.49 7.68 8.37
CA HIS A 173 6.46 6.64 8.40
C HIS A 173 5.20 7.10 9.16
N CYS A 174 5.34 7.77 10.30
CA CYS A 174 4.20 8.28 11.07
C CYS A 174 3.40 9.33 10.28
N TYR A 175 4.07 10.27 9.61
CA TYR A 175 3.42 11.22 8.70
C TYR A 175 2.70 10.52 7.55
N TYR A 176 3.33 9.49 6.98
CA TYR A 176 2.72 8.68 5.95
C TYR A 176 1.43 7.99 6.43
N LEU A 177 1.43 7.37 7.61
CA LEU A 177 0.24 6.75 8.21
C LEU A 177 -0.89 7.77 8.45
N MET A 178 -0.57 8.94 9.01
CA MET A 178 -1.53 10.02 9.20
C MET A 178 -2.13 10.49 7.87
N ALA A 179 -1.31 10.55 6.81
CA ALA A 179 -1.80 10.86 5.47
C ALA A 179 -2.80 9.81 4.98
N LEU A 180 -2.46 8.52 5.04
CA LEU A 180 -3.34 7.43 4.59
C LEU A 180 -4.70 7.45 5.30
N GLY A 181 -4.71 7.64 6.62
CA GLY A 181 -5.96 7.76 7.37
C GLY A 181 -6.79 8.97 6.94
N ASN A 182 -6.17 10.12 6.69
CA ASN A 182 -6.87 11.30 6.19
C ASN A 182 -7.38 11.13 4.75
N ILE A 183 -6.67 10.39 3.88
CA ILE A 183 -7.15 10.00 2.54
C ILE A 183 -8.45 9.20 2.67
N GLY A 184 -8.47 8.19 3.53
CA GLY A 184 -9.66 7.35 3.74
C GLY A 184 -10.87 8.13 4.29
N LEU A 185 -10.62 9.14 5.13
CA LEU A 185 -11.66 10.04 5.64
C LEU A 185 -12.12 11.11 4.62
N GLY A 186 -11.44 11.25 3.48
CA GLY A 186 -11.70 12.29 2.48
C GLY A 186 -11.10 13.66 2.82
N ASN A 187 -10.24 13.75 3.84
CA ASN A 187 -9.55 14.98 4.25
C ASN A 187 -8.30 15.24 3.39
N ASN A 188 -8.50 15.45 2.08
CA ASN A 188 -7.41 15.48 1.10
C ASN A 188 -6.37 16.57 1.37
N GLU A 189 -6.77 17.74 1.87
CA GLU A 189 -5.83 18.83 2.21
C GLU A 189 -4.87 18.42 3.33
N LYS A 190 -5.40 17.89 4.44
CA LYS A 190 -4.60 17.39 5.56
C LYS A 190 -3.69 16.23 5.14
N ALA A 191 -4.22 15.31 4.33
CA ALA A 191 -3.42 14.22 3.78
C ALA A 191 -2.23 14.74 2.96
N ALA A 192 -2.46 15.74 2.09
CA ALA A 192 -1.40 16.34 1.29
C ALA A 192 -0.33 17.03 2.15
N ASP A 193 -0.71 17.70 3.24
CA ASP A 193 0.26 18.32 4.14
C ASP A 193 1.13 17.29 4.87
N PHE A 194 0.53 16.20 5.37
CA PHE A 194 1.31 15.11 5.97
C PHE A 194 2.24 14.41 4.97
N LEU A 195 1.81 14.21 3.72
CA LEU A 195 2.69 13.67 2.67
C LEU A 195 3.89 14.58 2.40
N LYS A 196 3.70 15.90 2.40
CA LYS A 196 4.82 16.85 2.24
C LYS A 196 5.82 16.73 3.38
N GLU A 197 5.37 16.60 4.62
CA GLU A 197 6.25 16.40 5.78
C GLU A 197 7.03 15.08 5.67
N ALA A 198 6.35 13.98 5.31
CA ALA A 198 7.00 12.70 5.08
C ALA A 198 8.06 12.77 3.98
N VAL A 199 7.75 13.42 2.86
CA VAL A 199 8.65 13.59 1.70
C VAL A 199 9.80 14.56 1.98
N ALA A 200 9.60 15.57 2.82
CA ALA A 200 10.66 16.49 3.23
C ALA A 200 11.74 15.74 4.02
N ILE A 201 11.33 14.72 4.78
CA ILE A 201 12.22 13.84 5.53
C ILE A 201 12.82 12.76 4.63
N GLU A 202 11.98 12.05 3.87
CA GLU A 202 12.37 10.96 2.97
C GLU A 202 11.92 11.25 1.53
N PRO A 203 12.71 12.01 0.75
CA PRO A 203 12.34 12.39 -0.62
C PRO A 203 12.12 11.21 -1.58
N SER A 204 12.73 10.06 -1.26
CA SER A 204 12.66 8.79 -1.99
C SER A 204 11.47 7.91 -1.59
N HIS A 205 10.64 8.31 -0.62
CA HIS A 205 9.51 7.50 -0.16
C HIS A 205 8.49 7.31 -1.29
N MET A 206 8.55 6.14 -1.93
CA MET A 206 7.85 5.84 -3.17
C MET A 206 6.34 5.99 -3.05
N MET A 207 5.74 5.39 -2.01
CA MET A 207 4.28 5.43 -1.88
C MET A 207 3.77 6.83 -1.55
N CYS A 208 4.48 7.64 -0.75
CA CYS A 208 4.14 9.05 -0.54
C CYS A 208 3.99 9.79 -1.88
N ARG A 209 4.96 9.64 -2.79
CA ARG A 209 4.90 10.25 -4.14
C ARG A 209 3.70 9.78 -4.96
N ILE A 210 3.35 8.51 -4.84
CA ILE A 210 2.19 7.94 -5.53
C ILE A 210 0.89 8.51 -4.97
N TYR A 211 0.75 8.61 -3.65
CA TYR A 211 -0.43 9.22 -3.04
C TYR A 211 -0.51 10.73 -3.28
N GLU A 212 0.61 11.46 -3.33
CA GLU A 212 0.64 12.85 -3.78
C GLU A 212 0.07 12.97 -5.20
N TYR A 213 0.53 12.12 -6.11
CA TYR A 213 0.02 12.09 -7.49
C TYR A 213 -1.47 11.73 -7.54
N ILE A 214 -1.92 10.75 -6.76
CA ILE A 214 -3.32 10.32 -6.71
C ILE A 214 -4.22 11.42 -6.14
N LEU A 215 -3.77 12.18 -5.13
CA LEU A 215 -4.56 13.28 -4.56
C LEU A 215 -4.76 14.42 -5.57
N VAL A 216 -3.78 14.67 -6.43
CA VAL A 216 -3.83 15.77 -7.41
C VAL A 216 -4.55 15.35 -8.71
N TYR A 217 -4.29 14.14 -9.22
CA TYR A 217 -4.71 13.71 -10.56
C TYR A 217 -5.65 12.49 -10.58
N GLY A 218 -5.77 11.81 -9.44
CA GLY A 218 -6.61 10.63 -9.23
C GLY A 218 -7.85 10.92 -8.38
N ASN A 219 -8.75 9.93 -8.31
CA ASN A 219 -9.77 9.86 -7.26
C ASN A 219 -9.68 8.46 -6.67
N LEU A 220 -9.17 8.33 -5.45
CA LEU A 220 -9.13 7.05 -4.74
C LEU A 220 -10.49 6.70 -4.11
N VAL A 221 -11.37 7.69 -3.91
CA VAL A 221 -12.60 7.60 -3.08
C VAL A 221 -13.86 8.01 -3.87
N LYS A 222 -14.00 7.62 -5.14
CA LYS A 222 -15.26 7.82 -5.88
C LYS A 222 -16.04 6.52 -6.02
#